data_AF-A0A352C6U5-F1
#
_entry.id   AF-A0A352C6U5-F1
#
_cell.length_a   1.000
_cell.length_b   1.000
_cell.length_c   1.000
_cell.angle_alpha   90.00
_cell.angle_beta   90.00
_cell.angle_gamma   90.00
#
_symmetry.space_group_name_H-M   'P 1'
#
loop_
_entity.id
_entity.type
_entity.pdbx_description
1 polymer ?
#
loop_
_entity_poly.entity_id
_entity_poly.type
_entity_poly.pdbx_seq_one_letter_code
_entity_poly.pdbx_strand_id
1 'polypeptide(L)' 'MFKKDFSFKLNEELDLLGFPTGDLERISALSKVLGIKRFEAASILHGEMLPNAELMNKLTTELQINMQWLIDKTKH' A
#
# COMPACT_ATOMS: atom_id res chain seq x y z
N MET A 1 -2.34 0.43 -15.68
CA MET A 1 -3.57 0.32 -14.87
C MET A 1 -3.29 -0.42 -13.58
N PHE A 2 -2.90 -1.70 -13.61
CA PHE A 2 -2.71 -2.52 -12.41
C PHE A 2 -1.98 -1.87 -11.21
N LYS A 3 -0.85 -1.17 -11.43
CA LYS A 3 -0.13 -0.50 -10.33
C LYS A 3 -0.87 0.70 -9.73
N LYS A 4 -1.58 1.47 -10.57
CA LYS A 4 -2.39 2.62 -10.16
C LYS A 4 -3.66 2.17 -9.43
N ASP A 5 -4.29 1.09 -9.89
CA ASP A 5 -5.46 0.51 -9.24
C ASP A 5 -5.08 -0.07 -7.87
N PHE A 6 -3.92 -0.74 -7.80
CA PHE A 6 -3.34 -1.21 -6.55
C PHE A 6 -3.05 -0.06 -5.59
N SER A 7 -2.37 0.99 -6.05
CA SER A 7 -2.03 2.12 -5.19
C SER A 7 -3.27 2.87 -4.71
N PHE A 8 -4.29 3.02 -5.55
CA PHE A 8 -5.57 3.62 -5.17
C PHE A 8 -6.22 2.83 -4.02
N LYS A 9 -6.43 1.51 -4.21
CA LYS A 9 -7.02 0.64 -3.18
C LYS A 9 -6.20 0.61 -1.89
N LEU A 10 -4.87 0.54 -2.00
CA LEU A 10 -3.99 0.57 -0.83
C LEU A 10 -4.18 1.88 -0.06
N ASN A 11 -4.28 3.02 -0.74
CA ASN A 11 -4.48 4.30 -0.07
C ASN A 11 -5.85 4.38 0.64
N GLU A 12 -6.91 3.83 0.05
CA GLU A 12 -8.24 3.75 0.70
C GLU A 12 -8.19 2.89 1.96
N GLU A 13 -7.52 1.73 1.92
CA GLU A 13 -7.34 0.87 3.09
C GLU A 13 -6.53 1.58 4.19
N LEU A 14 -5.46 2.30 3.81
CA LEU A 14 -4.69 3.09 4.76
C LEU A 14 -5.54 4.21 5.39
N ASP A 15 -6.44 4.84 4.63
CA ASP A 15 -7.41 5.82 5.17
C ASP A 15 -8.33 5.18 6.20
N LEU A 16 -8.88 3.99 5.91
CA LEU A 16 -9.75 3.24 6.83
C LEU A 16 -9.03 2.81 8.11
N LEU A 17 -7.73 2.51 8.01
CA LEU A 17 -6.86 2.19 9.14
C LEU A 17 -6.41 3.43 9.93
N GLY A 18 -6.79 4.63 9.50
CA GLY A 18 -6.45 5.89 10.17
C GLY A 18 -5.00 6.33 9.96
N PHE A 19 -4.36 5.91 8.86
CA PHE A 19 -3.05 6.45 8.50
C PHE A 19 -3.13 7.95 8.23
N PRO A 20 -2.00 8.67 8.38
CA PRO A 20 -1.93 10.07 8.00
C PRO A 20 -2.38 10.28 6.55
N THR A 21 -3.11 11.36 6.30
CA THR A 21 -3.56 11.76 4.95
C THR A 21 -2.54 12.63 4.22
N GLY A 22 -1.61 13.26 4.95
CA GLY A 22 -0.47 13.97 4.37
C GLY A 22 0.51 13.01 3.70
N ASP A 23 0.95 13.35 2.49
CA ASP A 23 1.74 12.46 1.64
C ASP A 23 3.07 12.06 2.30
N LEU A 24 3.82 13.02 2.85
CA LEU A 24 5.10 12.77 3.49
C LEU A 24 4.96 11.97 4.79
N GLU A 25 3.93 12.26 5.58
CA GLU A 25 3.61 11.55 6.81
C GLU A 25 3.20 10.10 6.50
N ARG A 26 2.38 9.90 5.47
CA ARG A 26 1.95 8.58 5.01
C ARG A 26 3.13 7.75 4.51
N ILE A 27 3.98 8.33 3.66
CA ILE A 27 5.22 7.69 3.18
C ILE A 27 6.08 7.28 4.38
N SER A 28 6.25 8.17 5.37
CA SER A 28 7.05 7.84 6.54
C SER A 28 6.39 6.80 7.45
N ALA A 29 5.07 6.75 7.55
CA ALA A 29 4.34 5.75 8.32
C ALA A 29 4.46 4.37 7.66
N LEU A 30 4.15 4.28 6.36
CA LEU A 30 4.23 3.03 5.60
C LEU A 30 5.67 2.48 5.56
N SER A 31 6.67 3.36 5.37
CA SER A 31 8.09 2.99 5.40
C SER A 31 8.47 2.34 6.72
N LYS A 32 7.96 2.85 7.86
CA LYS A 32 8.22 2.27 9.18
C LYS A 32 7.54 0.91 9.35
N VAL A 33 6.27 0.80 8.97
CA VAL A 33 5.50 -0.46 9.08
C VAL A 33 6.14 -1.58 8.28
N LEU A 34 6.52 -1.29 7.03
CA LEU A 34 7.06 -2.31 6.13
C LEU A 34 8.58 -2.55 6.29
N GLY A 35 9.25 -1.67 7.03
CA GLY A 35 10.71 -1.71 7.21
C GLY A 35 11.47 -1.42 5.90
N ILE A 36 10.93 -0.56 5.04
CA ILE A 36 11.51 -0.19 3.74
C ILE A 36 11.95 1.27 3.70
N LYS A 37 12.71 1.66 2.67
CA LYS A 37 13.10 3.06 2.49
C LYS A 37 11.90 3.91 2.05
N ARG A 38 11.95 5.21 2.37
CA ARG A 38 10.87 6.16 2.01
C ARG A 38 10.60 6.22 0.50
N PHE A 39 11.64 6.13 -0.33
CA PHE A 39 11.42 6.17 -1.78
C PHE A 39 10.67 4.92 -2.28
N GLU A 40 10.90 3.75 -1.69
CA GLU A 40 10.19 2.52 -2.04
C GLU A 40 8.72 2.62 -1.60
N ALA A 41 8.47 3.13 -0.38
CA ALA A 41 7.13 3.40 0.09
C ALA A 41 6.38 4.41 -0.80
N ALA A 42 7.05 5.49 -1.21
CA ALA A 42 6.49 6.49 -2.13
C ALA A 42 6.12 5.86 -3.48
N SER A 43 7.05 5.12 -4.11
CA SER A 43 6.79 4.47 -5.39
C SER A 43 5.63 3.45 -5.32
N ILE A 44 5.41 2.79 -4.17
CA ILE A 44 4.25 1.92 -3.97
C ILE A 44 2.96 2.73 -3.83
N LEU A 45 2.95 3.75 -2.96
CA LEU A 45 1.79 4.61 -2.70
C LEU A 45 1.35 5.41 -3.93
N HIS A 46 2.28 5.75 -4.81
CA HIS A 46 2.02 6.50 -6.04
C HIS A 46 1.80 5.59 -7.28
N GLY A 47 1.88 4.27 -7.10
CA GLY A 47 1.59 3.30 -8.16
C GLY A 47 2.69 3.19 -9.23
N GLU A 48 3.93 3.54 -8.89
CA GLU A 48 5.11 3.38 -9.74
C GLU A 48 5.70 1.96 -9.61
N MET A 49 5.58 1.38 -8.42
CA MET A 49 6.11 0.08 -8.05
C MET A 49 5.03 -0.78 -7.38
N LEU A 50 5.12 -2.10 -7.57
CA LEU A 50 4.36 -3.05 -6.76
C LEU A 50 5.26 -3.59 -5.64
N PRO A 51 4.72 -3.82 -4.43
CA PRO A 51 5.43 -4.58 -3.41
C PRO A 51 5.76 -5.99 -3.93
N ASN A 52 6.94 -6.48 -3.57
CA ASN A 52 7.31 -7.88 -3.80
C ASN A 52 6.50 -8.80 -2.84
N ALA A 53 6.68 -10.13 -2.97
CA ALA A 53 5.95 -11.08 -2.15
C ALA A 53 6.16 -10.89 -0.63
N GLU A 54 7.36 -10.50 -0.20
CA GLU A 54 7.66 -10.25 1.21
C GLU A 54 6.91 -9.02 1.73
N LEU A 55 6.92 -7.92 0.96
CA LEU A 55 6.21 -6.69 1.32
C LEU A 55 4.70 -6.86 1.27
N MET A 56 4.19 -7.65 0.32
CA MET A 56 2.78 -8.02 0.28
C MET A 56 2.37 -8.81 1.52
N ASN A 57 3.21 -9.75 1.96
CA ASN A 57 2.95 -10.49 3.19
C ASN A 57 2.95 -9.56 4.41
N LYS A 58 3.89 -8.61 4.50
CA LYS A 58 3.90 -7.61 5.58
C LYS A 58 2.66 -6.72 5.57
N LEU A 59 2.20 -6.28 4.39
CA LEU A 59 0.94 -5.54 4.27
C LEU A 59 -0.24 -6.36 4.82
N THR A 60 -0.31 -7.67 4.56
CA THR A 60 -1.36 -8.51 5.14
C THR A 60 -1.23 -8.74 6.63
N THR A 61 -0.03 -8.96 7.13
CA THR A 61 0.15 -9.39 8.52
C THR A 61 0.11 -8.20 9.47
N GLU A 62 0.79 -7.10 9.10
CA GLU A 62 0.91 -5.92 9.96
C GLU A 62 -0.33 -5.03 9.88
N LEU A 63 -0.89 -4.86 8.68
CA LEU A 63 -2.03 -3.97 8.45
C LEU A 63 -3.37 -4.70 8.38
N GLN A 64 -3.36 -6.04 8.46
CA GLN A 64 -4.57 -6.88 8.33
C GLN A 64 -5.38 -6.60 7.05
N ILE A 65 -4.72 -6.05 6.02
CA ILE A 65 -5.36 -5.73 4.75
C ILE A 65 -5.66 -7.03 4.00
N ASN A 66 -6.87 -7.17 3.48
CA ASN A 66 -7.27 -8.35 2.74
C ASN A 66 -6.69 -8.34 1.31
N MET A 67 -5.69 -9.20 1.05
CA MET A 67 -5.06 -9.36 -0.29
C MET A 67 -6.03 -9.71 -1.40
N GLN A 68 -7.10 -10.42 -1.07
CA GLN A 68 -8.04 -10.88 -2.08
C GLN A 68 -8.64 -9.69 -2.83
N TRP A 69 -8.83 -8.54 -2.15
CA TRP A 69 -9.41 -7.33 -2.73
C TRP A 69 -8.40 -6.44 -3.49
N LEU A 70 -7.13 -6.45 -3.09
CA LEU A 70 -6.04 -5.74 -3.77
C LEU A 70 -5.73 -6.32 -5.15
N ILE A 71 -5.91 -7.64 -5.30
CA ILE A 71 -5.59 -8.38 -6.53
C ILE A 71 -6.85 -8.63 -7.37
N ASP A 72 -8.06 -8.45 -6.81
CA ASP A 72 -9.28 -8.74 -7.55
C ASP A 72 -9.42 -7.84 -8.78
N LYS A 73 -9.31 -8.48 -9.95
CA LYS A 73 -9.51 -7.90 -11.29
C LYS A 73 -11.00 -7.90 -11.66
N THR A 74 -11.89 -7.87 -10.68
CA THR A 74 -13.34 -7.83 -10.90
C THR A 74 -13.72 -6.43 -11.37
N LYS A 75 -13.60 -6.25 -12.69
CA LYS A 75 -14.44 -5.32 -13.45
C LYS A 75 -15.90 -5.61 -13.07
N HIS A 76 -16.56 -4.64 -12.47
CA HIS A 76 -17.99 -4.46 -12.64
C HIS A 76 -18.21 -3.23 -13.51
#